data_AF-A0A4Y2S7D0-F1
#
_entry.id   AF-A0A4Y2S7D0-F1
#
_cell.length_a   1.000
_cell.length_b   1.000
_cell.length_c   1.000
_cell.angle_alpha   90.00
_cell.angle_beta   90.00
_cell.angle_gamma   90.00
#
_symmetry.space_group_name_H-M   'P 1'
#
loop_
_entity.id
_entity.type
_entity.pdbx_description
1 polymer ?
#
loop_
_entity_poly.entity_id
_entity_poly.type
_entity_poly.pdbx_seq_one_letter_code
_entity_poly.pdbx_strand_id
1 'polypeptide(L)'
;SSNRKPVTEIQSWTGRTQKQHFSYDITVDDGYTFNWVFQKLGIGENASSEAIQNDMAKIYDITVLNTISGGASECEPCPQGTEAQGIGDTLVGITTKHKLGDIEVVDEFVQSSEGQSDIHFFYTSPEKTQACSEGRSTTITLRCDSNTEGNGVITPPSSCSDGTCDGCNFHFLWKTRLACRVCTESDYQIVRGECVQGKQTLHYISPQGCILPDGSSEAAFRRTVPCTVIPKQIQMLIGAGVGIGILLLVMVVYFWKKNRKLEFKYMKLVQSSSSKDCELPAAESCAIDEDEEEHFDSVAFSDKKKGILGKFRTIRVGNNKVR
;
A
#
# COMPACT_ATOMS: atom_id res chain seq x y z
N SER A 1 -53.50 34.74 -31.66
CA SER A 1 -52.61 34.78 -32.83
C SER A 1 -51.45 35.70 -32.50
N SER A 2 -50.28 35.17 -32.16
CA SER A 2 -49.10 35.98 -31.82
C SER A 2 -48.36 36.29 -33.11
N ASN A 3 -48.42 37.55 -33.56
CA ASN A 3 -47.62 38.05 -34.67
C ASN A 3 -46.15 38.10 -34.21
N ARG A 4 -45.43 36.98 -34.30
CA ARG A 4 -43.98 36.97 -34.13
C ARG A 4 -43.36 37.67 -35.35
N LYS A 5 -42.86 38.90 -35.14
CA LYS A 5 -41.99 39.58 -36.13
C LYS A 5 -40.77 38.67 -36.39
N PRO A 6 -40.33 38.51 -37.65
CA PRO A 6 -39.17 37.70 -37.98
C PRO A 6 -37.90 38.28 -37.34
N VAL A 7 -37.13 37.44 -36.65
CA VAL A 7 -35.81 37.82 -36.11
C VAL A 7 -34.81 37.84 -37.26
N THR A 8 -34.13 38.96 -37.45
CA THR A 8 -33.13 39.13 -38.51
C THR A 8 -31.76 39.34 -37.87
N GLU A 9 -30.76 38.59 -38.32
CA GLU A 9 -29.37 38.80 -37.90
C GLU A 9 -28.85 40.11 -38.51
N ILE A 10 -28.47 41.05 -37.65
CA ILE A 10 -27.93 42.36 -38.07
C ILE A 10 -26.42 42.26 -38.27
N GLN A 11 -25.73 41.57 -37.37
CA GLN A 11 -24.27 41.47 -37.36
C GLN A 11 -23.82 40.28 -36.50
N SER A 12 -22.73 39.62 -36.92
CA SER A 12 -22.03 38.60 -36.14
C SER A 12 -20.52 38.82 -36.13
N TRP A 13 -19.87 38.28 -35.09
CA TRP A 13 -18.42 38.28 -34.92
C TRP A 13 -17.98 36.89 -34.46
N THR A 14 -16.90 36.39 -35.04
CA THR A 14 -16.36 35.06 -34.75
C THR A 14 -14.88 35.13 -34.41
N GLY A 15 -14.47 34.38 -33.40
CA GLY A 15 -13.08 34.32 -32.95
C GLY A 15 -12.62 35.55 -32.17
N ARG A 16 -11.31 35.73 -32.05
CA ARG A 16 -10.71 36.78 -31.22
C ARG A 16 -10.73 38.14 -31.94
N THR A 17 -11.71 38.96 -31.63
CA THR A 17 -11.84 40.34 -32.11
C THR A 17 -11.26 41.36 -31.12
N GLN A 18 -10.70 42.45 -31.64
CA GLN A 18 -10.33 43.62 -30.83
C GLN A 18 -11.58 44.43 -30.44
N LYS A 19 -11.45 45.31 -29.44
CA LYS A 19 -12.52 46.24 -29.05
C LYS A 19 -12.89 47.11 -30.25
N GLN A 20 -14.17 47.13 -30.58
CA GLN A 20 -14.72 47.85 -31.74
C GLN A 20 -16.03 48.53 -31.38
N HIS A 21 -16.44 49.49 -32.20
CA HIS A 21 -17.71 50.20 -32.10
C HIS A 21 -18.60 49.83 -33.28
N PHE A 22 -19.87 49.52 -33.00
CA PHE A 22 -20.86 49.15 -34.01
C PHE A 22 -22.10 50.03 -33.84
N SER A 23 -22.68 50.48 -34.95
CA SER A 23 -23.88 51.33 -34.98
C SER A 23 -24.86 50.81 -36.01
N TYR A 24 -26.15 50.87 -35.68
CA TYR A 24 -27.24 50.41 -36.53
C TYR A 24 -28.34 51.47 -36.57
N ASP A 25 -28.69 51.92 -37.77
CA ASP A 25 -29.67 52.97 -37.98
C ASP A 25 -31.08 52.39 -38.17
N ILE A 26 -32.04 52.95 -37.43
CA ILE A 26 -33.45 52.57 -37.49
C ILE A 26 -34.17 53.53 -38.43
N THR A 27 -34.83 53.00 -39.47
CA THR A 27 -35.49 53.82 -40.50
C THR A 27 -37.01 53.91 -40.35
N VAL A 28 -37.62 53.10 -39.48
CA VAL A 28 -39.07 53.06 -39.27
C VAL A 28 -39.38 53.34 -37.81
N ASP A 29 -40.31 54.27 -37.56
CA ASP A 29 -40.79 54.64 -36.23
C ASP A 29 -41.71 53.54 -35.66
N ASP A 30 -41.13 52.63 -34.88
CA ASP A 30 -41.81 51.50 -34.23
C ASP A 30 -41.01 51.05 -32.99
N GLY A 31 -41.59 50.17 -32.16
CA GLY A 31 -40.89 49.52 -31.07
C GLY A 31 -39.98 48.38 -31.55
N TYR A 32 -38.72 48.40 -31.11
CA TYR A 32 -37.70 47.39 -31.43
C TYR A 32 -37.20 46.66 -30.19
N THR A 33 -36.88 45.38 -30.37
CA THR A 33 -36.17 44.57 -29.37
C THR A 33 -34.89 44.06 -30.01
N PHE A 34 -33.75 44.43 -29.43
CA PHE A 34 -32.45 43.93 -29.83
C PHE A 34 -32.08 42.75 -28.93
N ASN A 35 -31.57 41.67 -29.54
CA ASN A 35 -31.11 40.49 -28.83
C ASN A 35 -29.62 40.29 -29.13
N TRP A 36 -28.84 40.02 -28.08
CA TRP A 36 -27.45 39.61 -28.20
C TRP A 36 -27.36 38.11 -27.95
N VAL A 37 -26.75 37.38 -28.87
CA VAL A 37 -26.56 35.94 -28.76
C VAL A 37 -25.07 35.65 -28.67
N PHE A 38 -24.67 34.97 -27.59
CA PHE A 38 -23.30 34.56 -27.37
C PHE A 38 -23.21 33.05 -27.50
N GLN A 39 -22.35 32.57 -28.39
CA GLN A 39 -22.10 31.15 -28.57
C GLN A 39 -20.64 30.85 -28.18
N LYS A 40 -20.48 30.02 -27.16
CA LYS A 40 -19.16 29.56 -26.70
C LYS A 40 -18.63 28.48 -27.64
N LEU A 41 -17.31 28.39 -27.78
CA LEU A 41 -16.67 27.30 -28.49
C LEU A 41 -16.96 25.96 -27.79
N GLY A 42 -17.46 24.97 -28.54
CA GLY A 42 -17.85 23.66 -28.01
C GLY A 42 -16.65 22.77 -27.67
N ILE A 43 -16.77 21.97 -26.61
CA ILE A 43 -15.79 20.93 -26.25
C ILE A 43 -15.86 19.83 -27.32
N GLY A 44 -15.00 19.89 -28.33
CA GLY A 44 -15.01 18.93 -29.44
C GLY A 44 -14.35 19.43 -30.73
N GLU A 45 -14.21 20.74 -30.89
CA GLU A 45 -13.28 21.32 -31.85
C GLU A 45 -11.91 21.46 -31.16
N ASN A 46 -10.80 21.30 -31.91
CA ASN A 46 -9.42 21.30 -31.41
C ASN A 46 -9.02 22.59 -30.69
N ALA A 47 -9.57 22.84 -29.50
CA ALA A 47 -9.40 24.03 -28.71
C ALA A 47 -8.73 23.67 -27.39
N SER A 48 -7.65 24.38 -27.06
CA SER A 48 -6.96 24.21 -25.79
C SER A 48 -7.86 24.58 -24.62
N SER A 49 -7.66 23.95 -23.47
CA SER A 49 -8.36 24.27 -22.22
C SER A 49 -8.25 25.75 -21.83
N GLU A 50 -7.12 26.39 -22.15
CA GLU A 50 -6.88 27.83 -21.97
C GLU A 50 -7.74 28.71 -22.90
N ALA A 51 -7.99 28.27 -24.13
CA ALA A 51 -8.85 28.99 -25.08
C ALA A 51 -10.31 28.96 -24.61
N ILE A 52 -10.76 27.84 -24.04
CA ILE A 52 -12.14 27.66 -23.53
C ILE A 52 -12.37 28.46 -22.23
N GLN A 53 -11.35 28.60 -21.37
CA GLN A 53 -11.46 29.42 -20.15
C GLN A 53 -11.52 30.92 -20.46
N ASN A 54 -10.78 31.37 -21.48
CA ASN A 54 -10.71 32.78 -21.87
C ASN A 54 -11.70 33.18 -22.97
N ASP A 55 -12.58 32.26 -23.39
CA ASP A 55 -13.63 32.51 -24.38
C ASP A 55 -14.75 33.35 -23.75
N MET A 56 -14.59 34.67 -23.85
CA MET A 56 -15.49 35.66 -23.25
C MET A 56 -15.77 36.80 -24.22
N ALA A 57 -17.04 37.15 -24.37
CA ALA A 57 -17.48 38.37 -25.03
C ALA A 57 -17.79 39.46 -23.97
N LYS A 58 -17.38 40.70 -24.24
CA LYS A 58 -17.68 41.85 -23.38
C LYS A 58 -18.35 42.95 -24.18
N ILE A 59 -19.54 43.36 -23.73
CA ILE A 59 -20.18 44.60 -24.17
C ILE A 59 -19.80 45.67 -23.14
N TYR A 60 -19.21 46.76 -23.61
CA TYR A 60 -18.72 47.83 -22.73
C TYR A 60 -19.78 48.89 -22.46
N ASP A 61 -20.53 49.27 -23.49
CA ASP A 61 -21.56 50.29 -23.42
C ASP A 61 -22.58 50.06 -24.54
N ILE A 62 -23.82 50.44 -24.30
CA ILE A 62 -24.89 50.45 -25.29
C ILE A 62 -25.54 51.83 -25.20
N THR A 63 -25.34 52.63 -26.25
CA THR A 63 -25.96 53.95 -26.36
C THR A 63 -27.11 53.89 -27.38
N VAL A 64 -28.32 54.24 -26.94
CA VAL A 64 -29.50 54.39 -27.81
C VAL A 64 -29.81 55.87 -27.95
N LEU A 65 -29.96 56.35 -29.19
CA LEU A 65 -30.21 57.76 -29.51
C LEU A 65 -31.59 57.92 -30.17
N ASN A 66 -32.12 59.15 -30.10
CA ASN A 66 -33.31 59.57 -30.86
C ASN A 66 -34.60 58.77 -30.58
N THR A 67 -34.87 58.43 -29.31
CA THR A 67 -36.11 57.76 -28.92
C THR A 67 -37.27 58.74 -28.77
N ILE A 68 -38.45 58.38 -29.28
CA ILE A 68 -39.68 59.17 -29.13
C ILE A 68 -40.41 58.67 -27.88
N SER A 69 -40.43 59.46 -26.81
CA SER A 69 -41.17 59.23 -25.54
C SER A 69 -40.73 58.07 -24.62
N GLY A 70 -39.68 57.31 -24.95
CA GLY A 70 -39.16 56.22 -24.11
C GLY A 70 -37.66 56.34 -23.81
N GLY A 71 -37.29 56.35 -22.53
CA GLY A 71 -35.91 56.07 -22.12
C GLY A 71 -35.61 54.58 -22.28
N ALA A 72 -34.32 54.21 -22.40
CA ALA A 72 -33.90 52.81 -22.40
C ALA A 72 -34.53 52.10 -21.18
N SER A 73 -35.53 51.26 -21.43
CA SER A 73 -36.08 50.38 -20.42
C SER A 73 -34.94 49.48 -20.00
N GLU A 74 -34.50 49.67 -18.76
CA GLU A 74 -33.82 48.72 -17.88
C GLU A 74 -33.14 47.52 -18.57
N CYS A 75 -31.82 47.39 -18.38
CA CYS A 75 -31.12 46.16 -18.74
C CYS A 75 -31.64 45.04 -17.84
N GLU A 76 -32.62 44.29 -18.32
CA GLU A 76 -33.04 43.04 -17.69
C GLU A 76 -31.85 42.07 -17.73
N PRO A 77 -31.39 41.56 -16.58
CA PRO A 77 -30.38 40.51 -16.57
C PRO A 77 -30.90 39.35 -17.42
N CYS A 78 -30.02 38.78 -18.27
CA CYS A 78 -30.38 37.64 -19.09
C CYS A 78 -30.98 36.53 -18.20
N PRO A 79 -31.99 35.77 -18.69
CA PRO A 79 -32.56 34.67 -17.93
C PRO A 79 -31.45 33.76 -17.38
N GLN A 80 -31.54 33.48 -16.07
CA GLN A 80 -30.55 32.79 -15.23
C GLN A 80 -29.69 31.78 -16.00
N GLY A 81 -28.37 31.97 -15.93
CA GLY A 81 -27.38 31.09 -16.54
C GLY A 81 -25.94 31.62 -16.52
N THR A 82 -25.70 32.87 -16.12
CA THR A 82 -24.35 33.49 -16.19
C THR A 82 -23.84 34.15 -14.91
N GLU A 83 -24.62 34.18 -13.83
CA GLU A 83 -23.95 34.12 -12.52
C GLU A 83 -23.57 32.67 -12.34
N ALA A 84 -22.27 32.38 -12.21
CA ALA A 84 -21.79 31.04 -11.92
C ALA A 84 -22.27 30.70 -10.51
N GLN A 85 -23.54 30.31 -10.40
CA GLN A 85 -24.17 30.10 -9.13
C GLN A 85 -23.63 28.79 -8.62
N GLY A 86 -22.75 28.86 -7.62
CA GLY A 86 -22.04 27.69 -7.16
C GLY A 86 -23.03 26.64 -6.64
N ILE A 87 -22.84 25.40 -7.06
CA ILE A 87 -23.66 24.25 -6.66
C ILE A 87 -23.25 23.72 -5.28
N GLY A 88 -22.19 24.28 -4.69
CA GLY A 88 -21.63 23.84 -3.41
C GLY A 88 -20.52 24.77 -2.93
N ASP A 89 -20.88 25.97 -2.47
CA ASP A 89 -19.92 27.02 -2.07
C ASP A 89 -19.23 26.74 -0.74
N THR A 90 -19.88 25.95 0.12
CA THR A 90 -19.41 25.68 1.48
C THR A 90 -19.26 24.19 1.72
N LEU A 91 -18.09 23.77 2.22
CA LEU A 91 -17.86 22.39 2.65
C LEU A 91 -18.52 22.17 4.00
N VAL A 92 -19.49 21.25 4.05
CA VAL A 92 -20.16 20.82 5.27
C VAL A 92 -19.28 19.84 6.04
N GLY A 93 -18.68 18.88 5.33
CA GLY A 93 -17.78 17.91 5.94
C GLY A 93 -17.34 16.80 5.00
N ILE A 94 -16.41 16.01 5.51
CA ILE A 94 -15.79 14.87 4.82
C ILE A 94 -15.98 13.63 5.68
N THR A 95 -16.55 12.56 5.13
CA THR A 95 -16.80 11.33 5.88
C THR A 95 -16.88 10.12 4.95
N THR A 96 -16.65 8.93 5.50
CA THR A 96 -16.87 7.65 4.79
C THR A 96 -18.31 7.14 4.95
N LYS A 97 -19.15 7.85 5.71
CA LYS A 97 -20.58 7.54 5.84
C LYS A 97 -21.34 8.08 4.63
N HIS A 98 -22.35 7.34 4.19
CA HIS A 98 -23.15 7.72 3.00
C HIS A 98 -24.15 8.85 3.27
N LYS A 99 -24.22 9.38 4.50
CA LYS A 99 -25.12 10.46 4.91
C LYS A 99 -24.42 11.40 5.88
N LEU A 100 -24.63 12.70 5.70
CA LEU A 100 -24.21 13.74 6.63
C LEU A 100 -25.29 14.82 6.73
N GLY A 101 -25.95 14.90 7.88
CA GLY A 101 -27.11 15.78 8.05
C GLY A 101 -28.27 15.32 7.17
N ASP A 102 -28.80 16.22 6.36
CA ASP A 102 -29.89 15.96 5.40
C ASP A 102 -29.40 15.61 3.99
N ILE A 103 -28.08 15.53 3.78
CA ILE A 103 -27.47 15.23 2.49
C ILE A 103 -27.04 13.76 2.46
N GLU A 104 -27.47 13.05 1.42
CA GLU A 104 -27.20 11.61 1.22
C GLU A 104 -26.47 11.38 -0.11
N VAL A 105 -25.64 10.35 -0.15
CA VAL A 105 -24.99 9.88 -1.38
C VAL A 105 -26.01 9.08 -2.19
N VAL A 106 -26.04 9.29 -3.52
CA VAL A 106 -26.89 8.51 -4.41
C VAL A 106 -26.62 7.00 -4.27
N ASP A 107 -27.70 6.21 -4.16
CA ASP A 107 -27.65 4.76 -3.91
C ASP A 107 -26.82 4.00 -4.95
N GLU A 108 -26.82 4.47 -6.20
CA GLU A 108 -26.02 3.89 -7.29
C GLU A 108 -24.53 3.85 -6.95
N PHE A 109 -24.01 4.90 -6.31
CA PHE A 109 -22.61 4.94 -5.90
C PHE A 109 -22.37 4.04 -4.70
N VAL A 110 -23.31 3.97 -3.76
CA VAL A 110 -23.20 3.09 -2.59
C VAL A 110 -23.16 1.61 -3.01
N GLN A 111 -24.07 1.19 -3.89
CA GLN A 111 -24.20 -0.19 -4.34
C GLN A 111 -23.02 -0.63 -5.20
N SER A 112 -22.47 0.28 -6.02
CA SER A 112 -21.31 0.00 -6.86
C SER A 112 -19.96 0.00 -6.12
N SER A 113 -19.94 0.23 -4.80
CA SER A 113 -18.68 0.33 -4.05
C SER A 113 -17.95 -1.01 -3.88
N GLU A 114 -18.58 -2.17 -4.12
CA GLU A 114 -17.95 -3.52 -4.05
C GLU A 114 -17.03 -3.74 -2.81
N GLY A 115 -17.32 -3.11 -1.67
CA GLY A 115 -16.50 -3.20 -0.45
C GLY A 115 -15.29 -2.27 -0.39
N GLN A 116 -15.16 -1.34 -1.33
CA GLN A 116 -14.20 -0.24 -1.28
C GLN A 116 -14.67 0.84 -0.30
N SER A 117 -13.73 1.45 0.42
CA SER A 117 -14.01 2.57 1.31
C SER A 117 -13.99 3.88 0.52
N ASP A 118 -15.16 4.33 0.12
CA ASP A 118 -15.31 5.63 -0.52
C ASP A 118 -15.20 6.78 0.52
N ILE A 119 -14.76 7.94 0.05
CA ILE A 119 -14.68 9.17 0.85
C ILE A 119 -15.64 10.18 0.25
N HIS A 120 -16.60 10.66 1.02
CA HIS A 120 -17.62 11.59 0.56
C HIS A 120 -17.35 12.99 1.07
N PHE A 121 -17.36 13.96 0.16
CA PHE A 121 -17.30 15.38 0.46
C PHE A 121 -18.69 15.96 0.24
N PHE A 122 -19.23 16.56 1.29
CA PHE A 122 -20.55 17.18 1.27
C PHE A 122 -20.41 18.69 1.22
N TYR A 123 -20.94 19.30 0.18
CA TYR A 123 -20.99 20.73 -0.02
C TYR A 123 -22.44 21.22 -0.02
N THR A 124 -22.64 22.46 0.41
CA THR A 124 -23.92 23.16 0.32
C THR A 124 -23.72 24.58 -0.18
N SER A 125 -24.69 25.07 -0.94
CA SER A 125 -24.86 26.48 -1.27
C SER A 125 -26.20 26.93 -0.70
N PRO A 126 -26.22 27.86 0.28
CA PRO A 126 -27.46 28.34 0.90
C PRO A 126 -28.25 29.28 -0.04
N GLU A 127 -27.73 29.55 -1.24
CA GLU A 127 -28.33 30.49 -2.17
C GLU A 127 -29.59 29.89 -2.80
N LYS A 128 -30.73 30.51 -2.47
CA LYS A 128 -32.05 30.05 -2.90
C LYS A 128 -32.31 30.46 -4.34
N THR A 129 -32.82 29.54 -5.13
CA THR A 129 -33.23 29.79 -6.52
C THR A 129 -34.74 29.61 -6.65
N GLN A 130 -35.30 29.99 -7.81
CA GLN A 130 -36.71 29.73 -8.11
C GLN A 130 -37.06 28.23 -8.05
N ALA A 131 -36.08 27.36 -8.35
CA ALA A 131 -36.25 25.91 -8.32
C ALA A 131 -35.93 25.30 -6.94
N CYS A 132 -34.96 25.85 -6.21
CA CYS A 132 -34.46 25.27 -4.95
C CYS A 132 -34.63 26.26 -3.78
N SER A 133 -35.68 26.08 -2.97
CA SER A 133 -36.00 26.96 -1.84
C SER A 133 -35.08 26.77 -0.62
N GLU A 134 -34.47 25.59 -0.49
CA GLU A 134 -33.56 25.24 0.60
C GLU A 134 -32.08 25.41 0.23
N GLY A 135 -31.80 25.93 -0.97
CA GLY A 135 -30.46 25.97 -1.54
C GLY A 135 -30.10 24.68 -2.28
N ARG A 136 -28.82 24.53 -2.61
CA ARG A 136 -28.29 23.42 -3.41
C ARG A 136 -27.30 22.60 -2.59
N SER A 137 -27.22 21.31 -2.86
CA SER A 137 -26.26 20.41 -2.24
C SER A 137 -25.45 19.70 -3.32
N THR A 138 -24.16 19.53 -3.08
CA THR A 138 -23.27 18.77 -3.95
C THR A 138 -22.51 17.73 -3.14
N THR A 139 -22.58 16.49 -3.59
CA THR A 139 -21.86 15.37 -2.99
C THR A 139 -20.82 14.87 -3.98
N ILE A 140 -19.54 14.94 -3.60
CA ILE A 140 -18.44 14.40 -4.38
C ILE A 140 -17.95 13.14 -3.68
N THR A 141 -18.13 12.00 -4.32
CA THR A 141 -17.69 10.69 -3.84
C THR A 141 -16.35 10.35 -4.47
N LEU A 142 -15.29 10.32 -3.68
CA LEU A 142 -13.98 9.85 -4.09
C LEU A 142 -13.91 8.33 -3.95
N ARG A 143 -13.56 7.66 -5.05
CA ARG A 143 -13.35 6.21 -5.11
C ARG A 143 -11.92 5.90 -5.54
N CYS A 144 -11.29 4.97 -4.84
CA CYS A 144 -9.95 4.50 -5.17
C CYS A 144 -9.95 3.75 -6.50
N ASP A 145 -9.13 4.22 -7.44
CA ASP A 145 -8.79 3.45 -8.64
C ASP A 145 -7.28 3.55 -8.90
N SER A 146 -6.57 2.46 -8.61
CA SER A 146 -5.11 2.39 -8.77
C SER A 146 -4.66 2.47 -10.23
N ASN A 147 -5.54 2.21 -11.20
CA ASN A 147 -5.20 2.19 -12.62
C ASN A 147 -5.33 3.58 -13.27
N THR A 148 -5.97 4.53 -12.59
CA THR A 148 -6.09 5.90 -13.10
C THR A 148 -4.76 6.65 -12.98
N GLU A 149 -4.42 7.40 -14.03
CA GLU A 149 -3.26 8.30 -14.05
C GLU A 149 -3.69 9.76 -13.90
N GLY A 150 -2.81 10.61 -13.38
CA GLY A 150 -3.07 12.03 -13.16
C GLY A 150 -4.14 12.29 -12.08
N ASN A 151 -5.05 13.20 -12.37
CA ASN A 151 -6.08 13.63 -11.42
C ASN A 151 -7.29 12.68 -11.34
N GLY A 152 -7.36 11.63 -12.16
CA GLY A 152 -8.49 10.70 -12.22
C GLY A 152 -9.65 11.17 -13.11
N VAL A 153 -10.80 10.50 -12.99
CA VAL A 153 -12.00 10.70 -13.83
C VAL A 153 -13.21 11.01 -12.96
N ILE A 154 -13.96 12.05 -13.33
CA ILE A 154 -15.23 12.41 -12.71
C ILE A 154 -16.38 11.91 -13.59
N THR A 155 -17.36 11.24 -12.99
CA THR A 155 -18.51 10.67 -13.71
C THR A 155 -19.79 10.95 -12.91
N PRO A 156 -20.86 11.44 -13.56
CA PRO A 156 -22.18 11.55 -12.92
C PRO A 156 -22.83 10.17 -12.76
N PRO A 157 -23.89 10.03 -11.94
CA PRO A 157 -24.66 8.79 -11.86
C PRO A 157 -25.32 8.48 -13.20
N SER A 158 -25.43 7.20 -13.56
CA SER A 158 -26.08 6.77 -14.80
C SER A 158 -27.58 7.11 -14.82
N SER A 159 -28.19 7.23 -13.64
CA SER A 159 -29.57 7.71 -13.47
C SER A 159 -29.76 9.19 -13.84
N CYS A 160 -28.71 10.02 -13.75
CA CYS A 160 -28.78 11.45 -14.04
C CYS A 160 -27.52 11.92 -14.81
N SER A 161 -27.61 12.06 -16.14
CA SER A 161 -26.47 12.43 -17.01
C SER A 161 -25.82 13.77 -16.65
N ASP A 162 -26.60 14.68 -16.07
CA ASP A 162 -26.16 16.03 -15.75
C ASP A 162 -25.60 16.14 -14.32
N GLY A 163 -25.48 15.01 -13.61
CA GLY A 163 -25.06 14.96 -12.20
C GLY A 163 -26.19 15.25 -11.21
N THR A 164 -27.38 15.63 -11.69
CA THR A 164 -28.55 15.93 -10.87
C THR A 164 -29.83 15.51 -11.60
N CYS A 165 -30.83 15.05 -10.84
CA CYS A 165 -32.16 14.72 -11.38
C CYS A 165 -33.24 15.75 -10.98
N ASP A 166 -33.01 16.52 -9.93
CA ASP A 166 -33.95 17.51 -9.39
C ASP A 166 -33.46 18.97 -9.56
N GLY A 167 -32.22 19.17 -10.00
CA GLY A 167 -31.59 20.48 -10.15
C GLY A 167 -31.09 21.08 -8.84
N CYS A 168 -31.28 20.39 -7.70
CA CYS A 168 -30.92 20.88 -6.38
C CYS A 168 -29.83 20.04 -5.72
N ASN A 169 -29.84 18.73 -5.95
CA ASN A 169 -28.89 17.77 -5.40
C ASN A 169 -27.99 17.23 -6.52
N PHE A 170 -26.69 17.49 -6.40
CA PHE A 170 -25.68 17.10 -7.37
C PHE A 170 -24.82 15.98 -6.81
N HIS A 171 -24.55 14.97 -7.63
CA HIS A 171 -23.74 13.81 -7.27
C HIS A 171 -22.66 13.56 -8.32
N PHE A 172 -21.42 13.47 -7.86
CA PHE A 172 -20.27 13.18 -8.72
C PHE A 172 -19.43 12.05 -8.13
N LEU A 173 -19.11 11.06 -8.95
CA LEU A 173 -18.15 10.00 -8.62
C LEU A 173 -16.79 10.37 -9.19
N TRP A 174 -15.81 10.60 -8.33
CA TRP A 174 -14.44 10.87 -8.72
C TRP A 174 -13.57 9.64 -8.47
N LYS A 175 -13.27 8.90 -9.53
CA LYS A 175 -12.34 7.77 -9.49
C LYS A 175 -10.92 8.29 -9.65
N THR A 176 -10.08 8.11 -8.64
CA THR A 176 -8.70 8.59 -8.66
C THR A 176 -7.78 7.73 -7.81
N ARG A 177 -6.52 7.61 -8.23
CA ARG A 177 -5.46 6.96 -7.45
C ARG A 177 -5.22 7.66 -6.11
N LEU A 178 -5.49 8.96 -6.02
CA LEU A 178 -5.31 9.76 -4.80
C LEU A 178 -6.30 9.41 -3.68
N ALA A 179 -7.43 8.79 -4.03
CA ALA A 179 -8.42 8.33 -3.06
C ALA A 179 -8.03 6.99 -2.41
N CYS A 180 -6.98 6.34 -2.92
CA CYS A 180 -6.49 5.08 -2.37
C CYS A 180 -5.73 5.31 -1.06
N ARG A 181 -5.96 4.43 -0.10
CA ARG A 181 -5.16 4.42 1.14
C ARG A 181 -3.72 4.04 0.85
N VAL A 182 -2.80 4.49 1.69
CA VAL A 182 -1.40 4.01 1.65
C VAL A 182 -1.32 2.61 2.24
N CYS A 183 -0.61 1.70 1.56
CA CYS A 183 -0.43 0.32 2.03
C CYS A 183 0.43 0.27 3.31
N THR A 184 -0.01 -0.54 4.28
CA THR A 184 0.72 -0.83 5.53
C THR A 184 1.50 -2.14 5.43
N GLU A 185 2.43 -2.41 6.35
CA GLU A 185 3.24 -3.66 6.33
C GLU A 185 2.40 -4.95 6.34
N SER A 186 1.21 -4.91 6.94
CA SER A 186 0.28 -6.05 7.00
C SER A 186 -0.50 -6.29 5.71
N ASP A 187 -0.56 -5.32 4.82
CA ASP A 187 -1.31 -5.44 3.56
C ASP A 187 -0.52 -6.26 2.53
N TYR A 188 0.80 -6.25 2.61
CA TYR A 188 1.64 -6.91 1.63
C TYR A 188 1.62 -8.44 1.77
N GLN A 189 1.42 -9.11 0.64
CA GLN A 189 1.68 -10.55 0.55
C GLN A 189 3.16 -10.78 0.30
N ILE A 190 3.77 -11.68 1.07
CA ILE A 190 5.21 -11.94 0.99
C ILE A 190 5.44 -13.23 0.20
N VAL A 191 6.01 -13.10 -0.99
CA VAL A 191 6.50 -14.21 -1.80
C VAL A 191 7.96 -14.46 -1.46
N ARG A 192 8.27 -15.68 -1.05
CA ARG A 192 9.62 -16.08 -0.64
C ARG A 192 10.37 -16.66 -1.84
N GLY A 193 11.49 -16.04 -2.23
CA GLY A 193 12.37 -16.54 -3.29
C GLY A 193 13.20 -17.75 -2.86
N GLU A 194 14.19 -18.13 -3.65
CA GLU A 194 15.09 -19.24 -3.32
C GLU A 194 16.16 -18.84 -2.28
N CYS A 195 16.62 -19.82 -1.49
CA CYS A 195 17.70 -19.62 -0.52
C CYS A 195 19.06 -19.91 -1.17
N VAL A 196 19.75 -18.85 -1.61
CA VAL A 196 21.04 -18.94 -2.31
C VAL A 196 22.12 -18.35 -1.40
N GLN A 197 23.18 -19.13 -1.14
CA GLN A 197 24.30 -18.70 -0.29
C GLN A 197 23.89 -18.21 1.12
N GLY A 198 22.84 -18.81 1.70
CA GLY A 198 22.34 -18.45 3.03
C GLY A 198 21.55 -17.13 3.09
N LYS A 199 21.20 -16.56 1.93
CA LYS A 199 20.34 -15.39 1.79
C LYS A 199 19.14 -15.70 0.89
N GLN A 200 17.98 -15.18 1.24
CA GLN A 200 16.72 -15.36 0.51
C GLN A 200 16.10 -14.00 0.26
N THR A 201 15.62 -13.78 -0.95
CA THR A 201 14.94 -12.54 -1.35
C THR A 201 13.44 -12.68 -1.12
N LEU A 202 12.85 -11.77 -0.36
CA LEU A 202 11.42 -11.64 -0.14
C LEU A 202 10.88 -10.59 -1.11
N HIS A 203 9.91 -10.98 -1.92
CA HIS A 203 9.15 -10.09 -2.78
C HIS A 203 7.84 -9.76 -2.05
N TYR A 204 7.63 -8.50 -1.71
CA TYR A 204 6.33 -8.04 -1.23
C TYR A 204 5.37 -8.00 -2.44
N ILE A 205 4.05 -7.99 -2.29
CA ILE A 205 3.09 -7.75 -3.38
C ILE A 205 1.96 -6.95 -2.74
N SER A 206 1.65 -5.77 -3.26
CA SER A 206 0.57 -4.93 -2.73
C SER A 206 -0.79 -5.49 -3.17
N PRO A 207 -1.79 -5.54 -2.27
CA PRO A 207 -3.14 -5.97 -2.60
C PRO A 207 -3.88 -4.89 -3.41
N GLN A 208 -4.98 -5.27 -4.03
CA GLN A 208 -5.86 -4.31 -4.72
C GLN A 208 -6.45 -3.32 -3.71
N GLY A 209 -6.43 -2.01 -4.05
CA GLY A 209 -7.07 -0.96 -3.25
C GLY A 209 -6.17 -0.17 -2.31
N CYS A 210 -4.84 -0.26 -2.42
CA CYS A 210 -3.92 0.66 -1.76
C CYS A 210 -2.77 1.08 -2.67
N ILE A 211 -2.21 2.27 -2.42
CA ILE A 211 -1.04 2.81 -3.12
C ILE A 211 0.21 2.67 -2.28
N LEU A 212 1.35 2.45 -2.93
CA LEU A 212 2.62 2.48 -2.24
C LEU A 212 2.95 3.90 -1.79
N PRO A 213 3.68 4.07 -0.67
CA PRO A 213 4.21 5.37 -0.27
C PRO A 213 5.09 5.95 -1.37
N ASP A 214 4.91 7.23 -1.69
CA ASP A 214 5.70 7.95 -2.70
C ASP A 214 7.21 7.78 -2.46
N GLY A 215 7.95 7.50 -3.55
CA GLY A 215 9.40 7.33 -3.51
C GLY A 215 9.91 5.92 -3.16
N SER A 216 9.01 4.96 -2.90
CA SER A 216 9.40 3.55 -2.73
C SER A 216 9.68 2.89 -4.09
N SER A 217 10.94 2.97 -4.53
CA SER A 217 11.45 2.24 -5.70
C SER A 217 11.22 0.72 -5.58
N GLU A 218 11.32 -0.03 -6.70
CA GLU A 218 11.26 -1.50 -6.73
C GLU A 218 12.17 -2.21 -5.70
N ALA A 219 13.17 -1.51 -5.16
CA ALA A 219 14.03 -2.00 -4.09
C ALA A 219 13.33 -2.12 -2.72
N ALA A 220 12.34 -1.26 -2.42
CA ALA A 220 11.52 -1.38 -1.21
C ALA A 220 10.71 -2.69 -1.19
N PHE A 221 10.48 -3.26 -2.37
CA PHE A 221 9.73 -4.49 -2.60
C PHE A 221 10.61 -5.75 -2.51
N ARG A 222 11.94 -5.62 -2.38
CA ARG A 222 12.87 -6.73 -2.25
C ARG A 222 13.66 -6.62 -0.95
N ARG A 223 13.29 -7.43 0.04
CA ARG A 223 14.06 -7.53 1.30
C ARG A 223 14.86 -8.82 1.31
N THR A 224 16.14 -8.73 1.63
CA THR A 224 17.00 -9.92 1.73
C THR A 224 17.05 -10.36 3.19
N VAL A 225 16.69 -11.62 3.47
CA VAL A 225 16.71 -12.20 4.82
C VAL A 225 17.64 -13.42 4.85
N PRO A 226 18.28 -13.72 6.00
CA PRO A 226 19.07 -14.92 6.14
C PRO A 226 18.19 -16.17 6.12
N CYS A 227 18.67 -17.23 5.48
CA CYS A 227 17.93 -18.49 5.31
C CYS A 227 18.86 -19.71 5.44
N THR A 228 18.28 -20.87 5.74
CA THR A 228 18.99 -22.14 5.78
C THR A 228 18.29 -23.13 4.86
N VAL A 229 19.03 -23.70 3.90
CA VAL A 229 18.53 -24.73 2.97
C VAL A 229 18.20 -26.06 3.67
N ILE A 230 18.77 -26.30 4.85
CA ILE A 230 18.53 -27.51 5.63
C ILE A 230 17.45 -27.22 6.68
N PRO A 231 16.28 -27.89 6.65
CA PRO A 231 15.29 -27.77 7.70
C PRO A 231 15.87 -28.27 9.02
N LYS A 232 15.49 -27.63 10.12
CA LYS A 232 16.02 -27.94 11.47
C LYS A 232 15.91 -29.42 11.85
N GLN A 233 14.87 -30.09 11.37
CA GLN A 233 14.65 -31.52 11.59
C GLN A 233 15.77 -32.40 10.99
N ILE A 234 16.20 -32.11 9.76
CA ILE A 234 17.27 -32.86 9.08
C ILE A 234 18.62 -32.55 9.74
N GLN A 235 18.84 -31.31 10.18
CA GLN A 235 20.06 -30.93 10.88
C GLN A 235 20.23 -31.73 12.19
N MET A 236 19.14 -31.98 12.93
CA MET A 236 19.17 -32.82 14.14
C MET A 236 19.43 -34.30 13.82
N LEU A 237 18.86 -34.82 12.73
CA LEU A 237 19.10 -36.21 12.29
C LEU A 237 20.56 -36.46 11.91
N ILE A 238 21.19 -35.53 11.18
CA ILE A 238 22.62 -35.64 10.82
C ILE A 238 23.47 -35.63 12.09
N GLY A 239 23.18 -34.74 13.05
CA GLY A 239 23.88 -34.69 14.33
C GLY A 239 23.77 -35.99 15.14
N ALA A 240 22.56 -36.55 15.22
CA ALA A 240 22.33 -37.83 15.90
C ALA A 240 23.06 -38.99 15.19
N GLY A 241 23.01 -39.03 13.85
CA GLY A 241 23.69 -40.06 13.06
C GLY A 241 25.21 -40.04 13.24
N VAL A 242 25.82 -38.86 13.22
CA VAL A 242 27.27 -38.70 13.49
C VAL A 242 27.60 -39.12 14.92
N GLY A 243 26.77 -38.76 15.91
CA GLY A 243 26.97 -39.18 17.30
C GLY A 243 26.93 -40.70 17.49
N ILE A 244 25.97 -41.38 16.86
CA ILE A 244 25.86 -42.85 16.89
C ILE A 244 27.05 -43.48 16.17
N GLY A 245 27.47 -42.95 15.02
CA GLY A 245 28.63 -43.45 14.29
C GLY A 245 29.92 -43.40 15.10
N ILE A 246 30.17 -42.29 15.81
CA ILE A 246 31.33 -42.15 16.71
C ILE A 246 31.24 -43.17 17.86
N LEU A 247 30.07 -43.35 18.45
CA LEU A 247 29.86 -44.29 19.56
C LEU A 247 30.13 -45.74 19.12
N LEU A 248 29.66 -46.14 17.93
CA LEU A 248 29.93 -47.46 17.36
C LEU A 248 31.43 -47.66 17.09
N LEU A 249 32.12 -46.65 16.56
CA LEU A 249 33.55 -46.73 16.28
C LEU A 249 34.37 -46.89 17.58
N VAL A 250 34.02 -46.17 18.64
CA VAL A 250 34.63 -46.33 19.97
C VAL A 250 34.38 -47.74 20.51
N MET A 251 33.18 -48.29 20.34
CA MET A 251 32.86 -49.66 20.75
C MET A 251 33.67 -50.71 19.99
N VAL A 252 33.84 -50.55 18.68
CA VAL A 252 34.71 -51.43 17.88
C VAL A 252 36.15 -51.37 18.36
N VAL A 253 36.71 -50.17 18.55
CA VAL A 253 38.08 -49.99 19.09
C VAL A 253 38.22 -50.60 20.49
N TYR A 254 37.21 -50.43 21.34
CA TYR A 254 37.17 -51.02 22.67
C TYR A 254 37.19 -52.55 22.62
N PHE A 255 36.33 -53.16 21.79
CA PHE A 255 36.32 -54.61 21.60
C PHE A 255 37.62 -55.11 21.00
N TRP A 256 38.19 -54.40 20.02
CA TRP A 256 39.47 -54.76 19.40
C TRP A 256 40.63 -54.73 20.41
N LYS A 257 40.69 -53.68 21.24
CA LYS A 257 41.68 -53.55 22.32
C LYS A 257 41.49 -54.63 23.39
N LYS A 258 40.24 -54.94 23.74
CA LYS A 258 39.91 -55.99 24.71
C LYS A 258 40.24 -57.38 24.17
N ASN A 259 39.93 -57.66 22.90
CA ASN A 259 40.23 -58.93 22.26
C ASN A 259 41.73 -59.16 22.17
N ARG A 260 42.50 -58.16 21.73
CA ARG A 260 43.97 -58.22 21.72
C ARG A 260 44.56 -58.42 23.13
N LYS A 261 43.96 -57.80 24.16
CA LYS A 261 44.37 -58.03 25.57
C LYS A 261 44.04 -59.44 26.05
N LEU A 262 42.94 -60.02 25.58
CA LEU A 262 42.58 -61.41 25.87
C LEU A 262 43.53 -62.36 25.17
N GLU A 263 43.81 -62.20 23.87
CA GLU A 263 44.81 -63.01 23.15
C GLU A 263 46.17 -62.98 23.83
N PHE A 264 46.63 -61.79 24.26
CA PHE A 264 47.86 -61.67 25.04
C PHE A 264 47.83 -62.48 26.34
N LYS A 265 46.68 -62.54 27.02
CA LYS A 265 46.51 -63.35 28.25
C LYS A 265 46.37 -64.85 27.95
N TYR A 266 45.64 -65.25 26.91
CA TYR A 266 45.50 -66.65 26.49
C TYR A 266 46.85 -67.23 26.05
N MET A 267 47.66 -66.46 25.31
CA MET A 267 49.01 -66.88 24.92
C MET A 267 49.93 -67.07 26.14
N LYS A 268 49.81 -66.21 27.16
CA LYS A 268 50.56 -66.35 28.42
C LYS A 268 50.13 -67.58 29.24
N LEU A 269 48.86 -67.98 29.16
CA LEU A 269 48.33 -69.18 29.83
C LEU A 269 48.69 -70.48 29.09
N VAL A 270 48.62 -70.50 27.75
CA VAL A 270 49.02 -71.67 26.93
C VAL A 270 50.51 -71.98 27.10
N GLN A 271 51.34 -70.95 27.30
CA GLN A 271 52.77 -71.13 27.61
C GLN A 271 53.00 -71.72 29.02
N SER A 272 52.08 -71.50 29.96
CA SER A 272 52.14 -72.09 31.31
C SER A 272 51.55 -73.51 31.39
N SER A 273 50.61 -73.87 30.50
CA SER A 273 49.99 -75.19 30.47
C SER A 273 50.68 -76.18 29.52
N SER A 274 51.45 -75.69 28.53
CA SER A 274 52.24 -76.51 27.60
C SER A 274 53.64 -76.88 28.12
N SER A 275 53.85 -76.82 29.45
CA SER A 275 55.13 -77.14 30.10
C SER A 275 55.04 -78.33 31.06
N LYS A 276 54.10 -79.24 30.83
CA LYS A 276 54.03 -80.54 31.51
C LYS A 276 54.00 -81.65 30.47
N ASP A 277 55.19 -82.07 30.04
CA ASP A 277 55.62 -83.47 29.82
C ASP A 277 57.16 -83.46 29.57
N CYS A 278 57.87 -84.42 30.19
CA CYS A 278 59.34 -84.63 30.30
C CYS A 278 60.16 -84.41 29.00
N GLU A 279 61.44 -83.99 29.00
CA GLU A 279 62.61 -84.63 29.66
C GLU A 279 63.89 -83.72 29.68
N LEU A 280 64.46 -83.54 30.89
CA LEU A 280 65.84 -83.16 31.33
C LEU A 280 66.52 -81.81 30.93
N PRO A 281 67.41 -81.25 31.80
CA PRO A 281 67.52 -79.80 32.02
C PRO A 281 68.77 -79.16 31.41
N ALA A 282 68.64 -77.90 31.00
CA ALA A 282 69.78 -77.00 30.85
C ALA A 282 69.41 -75.60 31.36
N ALA A 283 69.98 -75.31 32.54
CA ALA A 283 70.40 -74.03 33.08
C ALA A 283 69.46 -72.80 33.03
N GLU A 284 69.29 -72.23 34.23
CA GLU A 284 68.95 -70.83 34.51
C GLU A 284 69.57 -69.84 33.50
N SER A 285 68.73 -68.98 32.94
CA SER A 285 69.15 -67.65 32.51
C SER A 285 68.12 -66.66 33.00
N CYS A 286 68.46 -66.05 34.14
CA CYS A 286 67.87 -64.83 34.65
C CYS A 286 67.92 -63.75 33.56
N ALA A 287 66.76 -63.24 33.15
CA ALA A 287 66.70 -61.92 32.53
C ALA A 287 66.44 -60.93 33.68
N ILE A 288 67.49 -60.19 33.98
CA ILE A 288 67.62 -59.17 35.02
C ILE A 288 66.48 -58.15 34.92
N ASP A 289 65.70 -58.05 36.00
CA ASP A 289 65.01 -56.82 36.38
C ASP A 289 66.07 -55.92 37.03
N GLU A 290 66.33 -54.74 36.45
CA GLU A 290 67.05 -53.67 37.13
C GLU A 290 66.02 -52.87 37.94
N ASP A 291 66.07 -53.06 39.24
CA ASP A 291 65.56 -52.12 40.24
C ASP A 291 66.46 -50.87 40.25
N GLU A 292 65.85 -49.69 40.08
CA GLU A 292 66.31 -48.46 40.75
C GLU A 292 65.25 -48.10 41.81
N GLU A 293 65.57 -48.30 43.09
CA GLU A 293 64.79 -47.85 44.24
C GLU A 293 65.25 -46.48 44.77
N GLU A 294 64.34 -45.87 45.56
CA GLU A 294 64.50 -44.82 46.59
C GLU A 294 64.31 -43.35 46.14
N HIS A 295 63.47 -42.49 46.75
CA HIS A 295 62.92 -42.50 48.12
C HIS A 295 61.72 -41.52 48.31
N PHE A 296 60.79 -41.89 49.23
CA PHE A 296 59.87 -41.09 50.11
C PHE A 296 58.67 -40.28 49.52
N ASP A 297 57.48 -40.19 50.13
CA ASP A 297 57.06 -40.37 51.53
C ASP A 297 55.54 -40.69 51.70
N SER A 298 55.26 -41.39 52.80
CA SER A 298 54.08 -41.68 53.64
C SER A 298 52.60 -41.37 53.30
N VAL A 299 51.81 -42.46 53.39
CA VAL A 299 50.66 -42.73 54.31
C VAL A 299 49.70 -41.59 54.71
N ALA A 300 48.41 -41.70 54.34
CA ALA A 300 47.28 -41.94 55.28
C ALA A 300 45.88 -41.82 54.64
N PHE A 301 44.93 -42.52 55.28
CA PHE A 301 43.61 -42.97 54.86
C PHE A 301 42.44 -41.94 54.79
N SER A 302 41.46 -42.30 53.95
CA SER A 302 40.00 -42.40 54.19
C SER A 302 39.01 -41.41 53.54
N ASP A 303 38.13 -42.02 52.74
CA ASP A 303 36.69 -41.83 52.56
C ASP A 303 36.07 -40.45 52.25
N LYS A 304 35.52 -40.30 51.03
CA LYS A 304 34.06 -40.27 50.77
C LYS A 304 33.70 -39.91 49.31
N LYS A 305 32.95 -40.82 48.68
CA LYS A 305 31.80 -40.64 47.75
C LYS A 305 31.43 -39.23 47.22
N LYS A 306 31.23 -39.15 45.89
CA LYS A 306 30.13 -38.52 45.09
C LYS A 306 30.52 -37.41 44.08
N GLY A 307 30.18 -37.67 42.82
CA GLY A 307 29.31 -36.80 41.99
C GLY A 307 29.90 -35.53 41.37
N ILE A 308 30.21 -35.57 40.06
CA ILE A 308 30.42 -34.39 39.23
C ILE A 308 29.16 -34.16 38.38
N LEU A 309 28.17 -33.52 38.98
CA LEU A 309 27.07 -32.81 38.32
C LEU A 309 26.79 -31.59 39.19
N GLY A 310 27.04 -30.40 38.66
CA GLY A 310 26.63 -29.15 39.33
C GLY A 310 27.54 -27.97 39.04
N LYS A 311 27.22 -27.21 38.00
CA LYS A 311 27.32 -25.74 38.01
C LYS A 311 26.53 -25.16 36.83
N PHE A 312 25.21 -25.10 37.00
CA PHE A 312 24.42 -24.04 36.39
C PHE A 312 24.80 -22.74 37.10
N ARG A 313 25.24 -21.72 36.34
CA ARG A 313 25.27 -20.34 36.79
C ARG A 313 24.10 -19.60 36.17
N THR A 314 23.13 -19.27 37.01
CA THR A 314 22.09 -18.26 36.81
C THR A 314 22.74 -16.88 36.77
N ILE A 315 22.48 -16.08 35.72
CA ILE A 315 22.73 -14.63 35.70
C ILE A 315 21.38 -13.93 35.83
N ARG A 316 21.35 -12.95 36.73
CA ARG A 316 20.19 -12.17 37.17
C ARG A 316 19.68 -11.20 36.09
N VAL A 317 18.36 -11.07 36.08
CA VAL A 317 17.58 -9.96 35.54
C VAL A 317 17.95 -8.67 36.26
N GLY A 318 18.37 -7.65 35.52
CA GLY A 318 18.53 -6.27 35.98
C GLY A 318 17.35 -5.44 35.51
N ASN A 319 16.52 -5.03 36.47
CA ASN A 319 15.42 -4.10 36.30
C ASN A 319 15.98 -2.68 36.41
N ASN A 320 15.80 -1.82 35.39
CA ASN A 320 16.11 -0.40 35.47
C ASN A 320 14.85 0.43 35.19
N LYS A 321 14.39 1.11 36.23
CA LYS A 321 13.49 2.28 36.27
C LYS A 321 14.20 3.17 37.32
N VAL A 322 14.57 4.43 37.09
CA VAL A 322 13.72 5.63 36.96
C VAL A 322 14.64 6.82 36.63
N ARG A 323 14.29 7.64 35.64
CA ARG A 323 13.91 9.06 35.79
C ARG A 323 13.39 9.60 34.46
#